data_AF-A0A8B6CZ94-F1
#
_entry.id   AF-A0A8B6CZ94-F1
#
_cell.length_a   1.000
_cell.length_b   1.000
_cell.length_c   1.000
_cell.angle_alpha   90.00
_cell.angle_beta   90.00
_cell.angle_gamma   90.00
#
_symmetry.space_group_name_H-M   'P 1'
#
loop_
_entity.id
_entity.type
_entity.pdbx_description
1 polymer ?
#
loop_
_entity_poly.entity_id
_entity_poly.type
_entity_poly.pdbx_seq_one_letter_code
_entity_poly.pdbx_strand_id
1 'polypeptide(L)'
;MIEKEKKNTVDHMIIAITSIMFDIPSKEHEDLATTVEYHKLSADAFHLFRDYLDYKLVDLKADVASEQDNLSRKFREEVGIKVKKVSIQYHFNDEILTGLYIIQKKGSSLDSPTNSFVSELITKVKARNNSIRIADSSAGGWTTVREYESNTIADNSDDEKKIRQAESRAVKST
;
A
#
# COMPACT_ATOMS: atom_id res chain seq x y z
N MET A 1 -29.55 -15.37 2.63
CA MET A 1 -30.52 -14.24 2.76
C MET A 1 -29.94 -12.93 2.24
N ILE A 2 -28.72 -12.57 2.64
CA ILE A 2 -28.02 -11.31 2.27
C ILE A 2 -27.86 -11.11 0.75
N GLU A 3 -27.65 -12.19 -0.02
CA GLU A 3 -27.38 -12.11 -1.47
C GLU A 3 -28.63 -11.80 -2.30
N LYS A 4 -29.81 -12.24 -1.84
CA LYS A 4 -31.11 -11.87 -2.44
C LYS A 4 -31.45 -10.40 -2.19
N GLU A 5 -31.05 -9.89 -1.03
CA GLU A 5 -31.30 -8.51 -0.62
C GLU A 5 -30.46 -7.53 -1.44
N LYS A 6 -29.18 -7.85 -1.66
CA LYS A 6 -28.30 -7.07 -2.55
C LYS A 6 -28.80 -7.01 -3.99
N LYS A 7 -29.28 -8.13 -4.53
CA LYS A 7 -29.83 -8.19 -5.89
C LYS A 7 -31.05 -7.26 -6.04
N ASN A 8 -31.93 -7.27 -5.04
CA ASN A 8 -33.11 -6.41 -5.00
C ASN A 8 -32.75 -4.91 -4.93
N THR A 9 -31.71 -4.54 -4.18
CA THR A 9 -31.24 -3.15 -4.11
C THR A 9 -30.66 -2.66 -5.44
N VAL A 10 -29.93 -3.52 -6.16
CA VAL A 10 -29.36 -3.21 -7.48
C VAL A 10 -30.49 -3.04 -8.50
N ASP A 11 -31.49 -3.91 -8.49
CA ASP A 11 -32.64 -3.84 -9.39
C ASP A 11 -33.43 -2.53 -9.18
N HIS A 12 -33.63 -2.12 -7.92
CA HIS A 12 -34.26 -0.83 -7.58
C HIS A 12 -33.42 0.39 -8.03
N MET A 13 -32.09 0.33 -7.93
CA MET A 13 -31.20 1.39 -8.42
C MET A 13 -31.24 1.52 -9.94
N ILE A 14 -31.26 0.40 -10.66
CA ILE A 14 -31.35 0.39 -12.13
C ILE A 14 -32.67 1.02 -12.59
N ILE A 15 -33.79 0.66 -11.95
CA ILE A 15 -35.10 1.25 -12.25
C ILE A 15 -35.09 2.77 -12.00
N ALA A 16 -34.56 3.21 -10.86
CA ALA A 16 -34.49 4.63 -10.53
C ALA A 16 -33.62 5.43 -11.51
N ILE A 17 -32.45 4.89 -11.90
CA ILE A 17 -31.55 5.53 -12.86
C ILE A 17 -32.21 5.60 -14.25
N THR A 18 -32.92 4.56 -14.67
CA THR A 18 -33.59 4.51 -15.97
C THR A 18 -34.74 5.53 -16.02
N SER A 19 -35.52 5.67 -14.94
CA SER A 19 -36.57 6.69 -14.84
C SER A 19 -36.01 8.12 -14.83
N ILE A 20 -34.85 8.35 -14.22
CA ILE A 20 -34.21 9.67 -14.18
C ILE A 20 -33.58 10.06 -15.53
N MET A 21 -33.03 9.09 -16.28
CA MET A 21 -32.38 9.38 -17.57
C MET A 21 -33.36 9.57 -18.73
N PHE A 22 -34.55 8.96 -18.69
CA PHE A 22 -35.42 8.87 -19.89
C PHE A 22 -36.80 9.52 -19.76
N ASP A 23 -37.11 10.18 -18.63
CA ASP A 23 -38.36 10.95 -18.43
C ASP A 23 -39.63 10.17 -18.85
N ILE A 24 -39.66 8.86 -18.55
CA ILE A 24 -40.71 7.94 -19.02
C ILE A 24 -42.00 8.15 -18.20
N PRO A 25 -43.12 8.58 -18.81
CA PRO A 25 -44.38 8.74 -18.10
C PRO A 25 -44.97 7.37 -17.78
N SER A 26 -45.34 7.18 -16.51
CA SER A 26 -46.02 5.97 -16.04
C SER A 26 -47.44 5.90 -16.59
N LYS A 27 -47.66 5.24 -17.74
CA LYS A 27 -48.86 4.41 -18.01
C LYS A 27 -48.96 3.82 -19.44
N GLU A 28 -49.35 2.52 -19.42
CA GLU A 28 -50.22 1.77 -20.34
C GLU A 28 -49.65 1.14 -21.64
N HIS A 29 -49.75 -0.20 -21.66
CA HIS A 29 -49.69 -1.17 -22.78
C HIS A 29 -48.52 -1.05 -23.77
N GLU A 30 -47.40 -1.70 -23.44
CA GLU A 30 -46.36 -1.98 -24.43
C GLU A 30 -45.91 -3.45 -24.32
N ASP A 31 -45.76 -4.09 -25.47
CA ASP A 31 -45.59 -5.52 -25.66
C ASP A 31 -44.43 -6.08 -24.80
N LEU A 32 -44.63 -7.24 -24.18
CA LEU A 32 -43.67 -7.85 -23.24
C LEU A 32 -42.33 -8.16 -23.93
N ALA A 33 -42.36 -8.34 -25.26
CA ALA A 33 -41.18 -8.54 -26.10
C ALA A 33 -40.33 -7.27 -26.22
N THR A 34 -40.96 -6.11 -26.40
CA THR A 34 -40.26 -4.82 -26.57
C THR A 34 -39.58 -4.40 -25.27
N THR A 35 -40.23 -4.60 -24.13
CA THR A 35 -39.64 -4.32 -22.80
C THR A 35 -38.43 -5.21 -22.50
N VAL A 36 -38.46 -6.50 -22.88
CA VAL A 36 -37.29 -7.41 -22.77
C VAL A 36 -36.15 -6.96 -23.68
N GLU A 37 -36.44 -6.48 -24.87
CA GLU A 37 -35.45 -5.99 -25.83
C GLU A 37 -34.79 -4.69 -25.35
N TYR A 38 -35.56 -3.75 -24.78
CA TYR A 38 -35.03 -2.54 -24.13
C TYR A 38 -34.16 -2.86 -22.91
N HIS A 39 -34.55 -3.84 -22.08
CA HIS A 39 -33.72 -4.27 -20.95
C HIS A 39 -32.40 -4.88 -21.40
N LYS A 40 -32.40 -5.64 -22.51
CA LYS A 40 -31.18 -6.21 -23.09
C LYS A 40 -30.27 -5.12 -23.67
N LEU A 41 -30.83 -4.18 -24.43
CA LEU A 41 -30.08 -3.06 -25.01
C LEU A 41 -29.49 -2.16 -23.91
N SER A 42 -30.24 -1.92 -22.83
CA SER A 42 -29.76 -1.20 -21.65
C SER A 42 -28.62 -1.94 -20.97
N ALA A 43 -28.77 -3.26 -20.74
CA ALA A 43 -27.70 -4.08 -20.17
C ALA A 43 -26.43 -4.06 -21.04
N ASP A 44 -26.56 -4.17 -22.36
CA ASP A 44 -25.44 -4.10 -23.30
C ASP A 44 -24.74 -2.72 -23.26
N ALA A 45 -25.50 -1.63 -23.14
CA ALA A 45 -24.95 -0.29 -22.96
C ALA A 45 -24.20 -0.13 -21.64
N PHE A 46 -24.73 -0.69 -20.54
CA PHE A 46 -24.04 -0.71 -19.24
C PHE A 46 -22.77 -1.56 -19.28
N HIS A 47 -22.78 -2.70 -19.99
CA HIS A 47 -21.60 -3.53 -20.18
C HIS A 47 -20.51 -2.79 -20.95
N LEU A 48 -20.87 -2.12 -22.05
CA LEU A 48 -19.92 -1.32 -22.83
C LEU A 48 -19.31 -0.18 -21.99
N PHE A 49 -20.13 0.47 -21.17
CA PHE A 49 -19.68 1.53 -20.27
C PHE A 49 -18.74 0.98 -19.18
N ARG A 50 -19.07 -0.17 -18.59
CA ARG A 50 -18.21 -0.84 -17.62
C ARG A 50 -16.86 -1.20 -18.22
N ASP A 51 -16.85 -1.82 -19.40
CA ASP A 51 -15.62 -2.23 -20.07
C ASP A 51 -14.74 -1.02 -20.39
N TYR A 52 -15.34 0.11 -20.76
CA TYR A 52 -14.63 1.36 -20.96
C TYR A 52 -14.00 1.90 -19.66
N LEU A 53 -14.73 1.84 -18.54
CA LEU A 53 -14.19 2.23 -17.23
C LEU A 53 -13.06 1.30 -16.78
N ASP A 54 -13.23 -0.02 -16.94
CA ASP A 54 -12.21 -1.01 -16.60
C ASP A 54 -10.94 -0.78 -17.46
N TYR A 55 -11.11 -0.54 -18.76
CA TYR A 55 -10.00 -0.17 -19.65
C TYR A 55 -9.29 1.11 -19.18
N LYS A 56 -10.04 2.19 -18.91
CA LYS A 56 -9.46 3.47 -18.48
C LYS A 56 -8.77 3.39 -17.12
N LEU A 57 -9.28 2.56 -16.21
CA LEU A 57 -8.67 2.34 -14.91
C LEU A 57 -7.35 1.57 -15.03
N VAL A 58 -7.31 0.54 -15.89
CA VAL A 58 -6.08 -0.20 -16.18
C VAL A 58 -5.02 0.68 -16.84
N ASP A 59 -5.42 1.49 -17.83
CA ASP A 59 -4.58 2.46 -18.53
C ASP A 59 -3.96 3.47 -17.55
N LEU A 60 -4.79 4.10 -16.71
CA LEU A 60 -4.34 5.05 -15.70
C LEU A 60 -3.41 4.41 -14.66
N LYS A 61 -3.66 3.15 -14.27
CA LYS A 61 -2.79 2.42 -13.35
C LYS A 61 -1.41 2.16 -13.98
N ALA A 62 -1.37 1.84 -15.27
CA ALA A 62 -0.13 1.64 -16.00
C ALA A 62 0.67 2.96 -16.10
N ASP A 63 -0.01 4.06 -16.41
CA ASP A 63 0.60 5.40 -16.48
C ASP A 63 1.19 5.80 -15.13
N VAL A 64 0.44 5.65 -14.03
CA VAL A 64 0.91 5.95 -12.66
C VAL A 64 2.13 5.09 -12.29
N ALA A 65 2.12 3.81 -12.62
CA ALA A 65 3.28 2.94 -12.37
C ALA A 65 4.51 3.38 -13.16
N SER A 66 4.32 3.80 -14.42
CA SER A 66 5.40 4.28 -15.29
C SER A 66 5.99 5.61 -14.81
N GLU A 67 5.14 6.55 -14.36
CA GLU A 67 5.54 7.82 -13.76
C GLU A 67 6.33 7.59 -12.46
N GLN A 68 5.88 6.67 -11.60
CA GLN A 68 6.59 6.32 -10.37
C GLN A 68 7.99 5.76 -10.65
N ASP A 69 8.14 4.90 -11.66
CA ASP A 69 9.44 4.34 -12.06
C ASP A 69 10.34 5.42 -12.69
N ASN A 70 9.79 6.29 -13.53
CA ASN A 70 10.52 7.42 -14.11
C ASN A 70 11.00 8.41 -13.04
N LEU A 71 10.17 8.72 -12.04
CA LEU A 71 10.55 9.58 -10.92
C LEU A 71 11.66 8.93 -10.08
N SER A 72 11.55 7.62 -9.83
CA SER A 72 12.56 6.84 -9.10
C SER A 72 13.90 6.81 -9.84
N ARG A 73 13.87 6.74 -11.17
CA ARG A 73 15.07 6.77 -12.02
C ARG A 73 15.72 8.15 -12.03
N LYS A 74 14.94 9.21 -12.23
CA LYS A 74 15.41 10.60 -12.17
C LYS A 74 16.00 10.94 -10.80
N PHE A 75 15.37 10.49 -9.71
CA PHE A 75 15.92 10.67 -8.35
C PHE A 75 17.26 9.94 -8.16
N ARG A 76 17.43 8.74 -8.73
CA ARG A 76 18.71 8.00 -8.68
C ARG A 76 19.80 8.70 -9.48
N GLU A 77 19.46 9.31 -10.61
CA GLU A 77 20.38 10.05 -11.48
C GLU A 77 20.78 11.41 -10.88
N GLU A 78 19.82 12.17 -10.33
CA GLU A 78 20.07 13.52 -9.80
C GLU A 78 20.83 13.52 -8.47
N VAL A 79 20.61 12.53 -7.59
CA VAL A 79 21.24 12.55 -6.26
C VAL A 79 22.64 11.90 -6.27
N GLY A 80 23.09 11.30 -7.38
CA GLY A 80 24.41 10.65 -7.45
C GLY A 80 24.64 9.58 -6.36
N ILE A 81 23.56 9.14 -5.70
CA ILE A 81 23.58 8.12 -4.68
C ILE A 81 23.86 6.85 -5.44
N LYS A 82 25.11 6.35 -5.36
CA LYS A 82 25.37 4.92 -5.49
C LYS A 82 24.31 4.24 -4.65
N VAL A 83 23.26 3.69 -5.28
CA VAL A 83 22.15 3.04 -4.59
C VAL A 83 22.79 1.91 -3.82
N LYS A 84 23.11 2.18 -2.54
CA LYS A 84 23.77 1.22 -1.67
C LYS A 84 22.79 0.07 -1.61
N LYS A 85 23.26 -1.09 -2.07
CA LYS A 85 22.47 -2.31 -2.18
C LYS A 85 21.85 -2.58 -0.82
N VAL A 86 20.57 -2.29 -0.68
CA VAL A 86 19.81 -2.57 0.54
C VAL A 86 19.91 -4.08 0.75
N SER A 87 20.39 -4.49 1.92
CA SER A 87 20.63 -5.90 2.20
C SER A 87 19.36 -6.73 2.03
N ILE A 88 19.50 -7.96 1.49
CA ILE A 88 18.41 -8.94 1.38
C ILE A 88 17.73 -9.15 2.75
N GLN A 89 18.51 -9.02 3.84
CA GLN A 89 18.02 -9.10 5.22
C GLN A 89 17.05 -7.98 5.57
N TYR A 90 17.26 -6.77 5.04
CA TYR A 90 16.35 -5.64 5.26
C TYR A 90 14.99 -5.92 4.63
N HIS A 91 14.97 -6.38 3.38
CA HIS A 91 13.73 -6.69 2.65
C HIS A 91 12.95 -7.81 3.32
N PHE A 92 13.63 -8.90 3.71
CA PHE A 92 13.01 -9.98 4.46
C PHE A 92 12.35 -9.47 5.76
N ASN A 93 13.05 -8.65 6.54
CA ASN A 93 12.50 -8.08 7.76
C ASN A 93 11.34 -7.10 7.51
N ASP A 94 11.35 -6.37 6.40
CA ASP A 94 10.27 -5.46 5.99
C ASP A 94 8.98 -6.22 5.63
N GLU A 95 9.12 -7.39 4.99
CA GLU A 95 8.00 -8.32 4.76
C GLU A 95 7.43 -8.84 6.08
N ILE A 96 8.30 -9.21 7.05
CA ILE A 96 7.89 -9.62 8.39
C ILE A 96 7.14 -8.49 9.12
N LEU A 97 7.65 -7.24 9.04
CA LEU A 97 6.96 -6.07 9.61
C LEU A 97 5.57 -5.88 9.02
N THR A 98 5.44 -6.02 7.70
CA THR A 98 4.15 -5.94 7.01
C THR A 98 3.17 -6.99 7.55
N GLY A 99 3.64 -8.24 7.71
CA GLY A 99 2.84 -9.30 8.32
C GLY A 99 2.40 -8.98 9.75
N LEU A 100 3.31 -8.46 10.58
CA LEU A 100 3.01 -8.07 11.97
C LEU A 100 1.98 -6.94 12.05
N TYR A 101 2.05 -5.94 11.18
CA TYR A 101 1.04 -4.87 11.14
C TYR A 101 -0.34 -5.38 10.71
N ILE A 102 -0.39 -6.33 9.77
CA ILE A 102 -1.65 -6.98 9.39
C ILE A 102 -2.23 -7.74 10.58
N ILE A 103 -1.40 -8.47 11.33
CA ILE A 103 -1.82 -9.18 12.54
C ILE A 103 -2.32 -8.19 13.60
N GLN A 104 -1.60 -7.10 13.85
CA GLN A 104 -2.01 -6.08 14.82
C GLN A 104 -3.33 -5.40 14.45
N LYS A 105 -3.51 -5.09 13.15
CA LYS A 105 -4.73 -4.47 12.63
C LYS A 105 -5.93 -5.42 12.66
N LYS A 106 -5.72 -6.71 12.36
CA LYS A 106 -6.78 -7.73 12.45
C LYS A 106 -7.08 -8.12 13.90
N GLY A 107 -6.06 -8.07 14.76
CA GLY A 107 -6.10 -8.41 16.17
C GLY A 107 -6.44 -7.25 17.09
N SER A 108 -7.00 -6.16 16.58
CA SER A 108 -7.49 -5.06 17.42
C SER A 108 -8.65 -5.48 18.36
N SER A 109 -9.20 -6.69 18.18
CA SER A 109 -10.12 -7.36 19.12
C SER A 109 -9.48 -8.51 19.92
N LEU A 110 -8.18 -8.80 19.77
CA LEU A 110 -7.46 -9.80 20.56
C LEU A 110 -7.11 -9.27 21.95
N ASP A 111 -6.88 -10.19 22.88
CA ASP A 111 -6.51 -9.95 24.26
C ASP A 111 -5.26 -9.06 24.39
N SER A 112 -5.26 -8.19 25.40
CA SER A 112 -4.20 -7.20 25.68
C SER A 112 -2.77 -7.77 25.65
N PRO A 113 -2.48 -8.97 26.20
CA PRO A 113 -1.15 -9.58 26.16
C PRO A 113 -0.66 -9.93 24.75
N THR A 114 -1.54 -10.39 23.86
CA THR A 114 -1.15 -10.72 22.48
C THR A 114 -0.77 -9.46 21.71
N ASN A 115 -1.54 -8.38 21.90
CA ASN A 115 -1.25 -7.10 21.25
C ASN A 115 0.04 -6.44 21.78
N SER A 116 0.35 -6.58 23.06
CA SER A 116 1.63 -6.10 23.61
C SER A 116 2.81 -6.88 23.04
N PHE A 117 2.69 -8.22 22.95
CA PHE A 117 3.72 -9.07 22.36
C PHE A 117 3.98 -8.73 20.88
N VAL A 118 2.92 -8.53 20.08
CA VAL A 118 3.05 -8.10 18.67
C VAL A 118 3.75 -6.74 18.57
N SER A 119 3.41 -5.80 19.47
CA SER A 119 4.05 -4.48 19.50
C SER A 119 5.55 -4.56 19.85
N GLU A 120 5.91 -5.46 20.75
CA GLU A 120 7.31 -5.74 21.09
C GLU A 120 8.06 -6.33 19.88
N LEU A 121 7.46 -7.29 19.17
CA LEU A 121 8.05 -7.86 17.95
C LEU A 121 8.27 -6.80 16.87
N ILE A 122 7.28 -5.92 16.63
CA ILE A 122 7.42 -4.80 15.70
C ILE A 122 8.61 -3.92 16.08
N THR A 123 8.75 -3.59 17.37
CA THR A 123 9.85 -2.75 17.87
C THR A 123 11.22 -3.42 17.64
N LYS A 124 11.33 -4.73 17.90
CA LYS A 124 12.56 -5.51 17.68
C LYS A 124 12.95 -5.56 16.20
N VAL A 125 11.99 -5.82 15.30
CA VAL A 125 12.29 -5.89 13.86
C VAL A 125 12.67 -4.50 13.32
N LYS A 126 12.02 -3.42 13.79
CA LYS A 126 12.43 -2.05 13.45
C LYS A 126 13.86 -1.73 13.89
N ALA A 127 14.21 -2.06 15.13
CA ALA A 127 15.57 -1.86 15.65
C ALA A 127 16.60 -2.63 14.81
N ARG A 128 16.27 -3.86 14.41
CA ARG A 128 17.13 -4.66 13.54
C ARG A 128 17.29 -4.04 12.14
N ASN A 129 16.23 -3.55 11.53
CA ASN A 129 16.31 -2.87 10.24
C ASN A 129 17.10 -1.57 10.30
N ASN A 130 17.00 -0.82 11.38
CA ASN A 130 17.84 0.37 11.57
C ASN A 130 19.33 -0.02 11.64
N SER A 131 19.66 -1.09 12.37
CA SER A 131 21.03 -1.61 12.46
C SER A 131 21.57 -2.06 11.10
N ILE A 132 20.77 -2.78 10.30
CA ILE A 132 21.16 -3.19 8.94
C ILE A 132 21.41 -1.95 8.08
N ARG A 133 20.54 -0.95 8.15
CA ARG A 133 20.70 0.31 7.40
C ARG A 133 21.98 1.05 7.80
N ILE A 134 22.34 1.09 9.09
CA ILE A 134 23.59 1.69 9.56
C ILE A 134 24.79 0.90 9.05
N ALA A 135 24.75 -0.43 9.13
CA ALA A 135 25.83 -1.29 8.64
C ALA A 135 26.03 -1.15 7.12
N ASP A 136 24.95 -1.14 6.34
CA ASP A 136 25.01 -1.02 4.88
C ASP A 136 25.42 0.39 4.45
N SER A 137 25.04 1.41 5.22
CA SER A 137 25.34 2.81 4.90
C SER A 137 26.68 3.30 5.41
N SER A 138 27.31 2.64 6.37
CA SER A 138 28.61 3.04 6.91
C SER A 138 29.78 2.25 6.33
N ALA A 139 30.91 2.92 6.11
CA ALA A 139 32.20 2.31 5.79
C ALA A 139 32.69 1.37 6.90
N GLY A 140 32.37 1.66 8.16
CA GLY A 140 32.71 0.82 9.32
C GLY A 140 31.77 -0.36 9.55
N GLY A 141 30.72 -0.53 8.74
CA GLY A 141 29.82 -1.69 8.77
C GLY A 141 29.21 -1.97 10.15
N TRP A 142 29.26 -3.23 10.59
CA TRP A 142 28.75 -3.65 11.91
C TRP A 142 29.51 -3.06 13.10
N THR A 143 30.76 -2.60 12.91
CA THR A 143 31.50 -1.89 13.96
C THR A 143 30.84 -0.54 14.25
N THR A 144 30.35 0.15 13.21
CA THR A 144 29.57 1.38 13.36
C THR A 144 28.27 1.14 14.13
N VAL A 145 27.59 0.03 13.90
CA VAL A 145 26.38 -0.34 14.67
C VAL A 145 26.69 -0.48 16.14
N ARG A 146 27.79 -1.17 16.50
CA ARG A 146 28.21 -1.37 17.90
C ARG A 146 28.50 -0.04 18.61
N GLU A 147 29.20 0.87 17.92
CA GLU A 147 29.48 2.22 18.43
C GLU A 147 28.24 3.10 18.51
N TYR A 148 27.26 2.88 17.63
CA TYR A 148 25.98 3.59 17.64
C TYR A 148 25.09 3.13 18.81
N GLU A 149 25.00 1.82 19.06
CA GLU A 149 24.22 1.21 20.13
C GLU A 149 24.79 1.48 21.53
N SER A 150 26.11 1.63 21.66
CA SER A 150 26.77 1.91 22.95
C SER A 150 26.45 3.30 23.52
N ASN A 151 26.01 4.24 22.69
CA ASN A 151 25.51 5.55 23.13
C ASN A 151 23.98 5.51 23.23
N THR A 152 23.41 5.36 24.42
CA THR A 152 21.98 5.03 24.61
C THR A 152 21.00 6.20 24.52
N ILE A 153 21.44 7.42 24.18
CA ILE A 153 20.56 8.61 24.18
C ILE A 153 20.72 9.36 22.86
N ALA A 154 19.69 9.34 22.01
CA ALA A 154 19.55 10.28 20.90
C ALA A 154 18.06 10.47 20.54
N ASP A 155 17.69 11.72 20.29
CA ASP A 155 16.43 12.13 19.70
C ASP A 155 16.61 12.20 18.17
N ASN A 156 15.53 12.12 17.38
CA ASN A 156 15.57 11.94 15.91
C ASN A 156 16.48 12.96 15.16
N SER A 157 16.69 14.16 15.72
CA SER A 157 17.56 15.20 15.15
C SER A 157 19.06 14.96 15.34
N ASP A 158 19.47 14.15 16.31
CA ASP A 158 20.88 13.88 16.62
C ASP A 158 21.40 12.55 16.05
N ASP A 159 20.51 11.73 15.49
CA ASP A 159 20.85 10.43 14.94
C ASP A 159 21.87 10.51 13.78
N GLU A 160 21.71 11.46 12.86
CA GLU A 160 22.64 11.65 11.73
C GLU A 160 24.07 11.98 12.22
N LYS A 161 24.17 12.91 13.19
CA LYS A 161 25.47 13.31 13.78
C LYS A 161 26.11 12.13 14.51
N LYS A 162 25.30 11.37 15.24
CA LYS A 162 25.76 10.21 16.01
C LYS A 162 26.26 9.09 15.10
N ILE A 163 25.56 8.78 14.00
CA ILE A 163 26.01 7.78 13.03
C ILE A 163 27.38 8.17 12.45
N ARG A 164 27.59 9.44 12.08
CA ARG A 164 28.90 9.91 11.58
C ARG A 164 30.01 9.81 12.63
N GLN A 165 29.71 10.09 13.89
CA GLN A 165 30.66 9.92 15.00
C GLN A 165 31.00 8.44 15.24
N ALA A 166 29.97 7.58 15.28
CA ALA A 166 30.13 6.13 15.43
C ALA A 166 30.97 5.55 14.29
N GLU A 167 30.72 5.97 13.05
CA GLU A 167 31.51 5.59 11.89
C GLU A 167 32.95 6.06 12.00
N SER A 168 33.18 7.32 12.39
CA SER A 168 34.53 7.85 12.59
C SER A 168 35.31 7.09 13.66
N ARG A 169 34.64 6.58 14.70
CA ARG A 169 35.25 5.74 15.73
C ARG A 169 35.52 4.32 15.22
N ALA A 170 34.54 3.73 14.54
CA ALA A 170 34.64 2.39 13.96
C ALA A 170 35.78 2.28 12.95
N VAL A 171 35.93 3.26 12.06
CA VAL A 171 37.01 3.32 11.07
C VAL A 171 38.39 3.52 11.73
N LYS A 172 38.46 4.18 12.90
CA LYS A 172 39.72 4.32 13.66
C LYS A 172 40.07 3.08 14.47
N SER A 173 39.10 2.21 14.76
CA SER A 173 39.29 0.97 15.51
C SER A 173 39.56 -0.23 14.61
N THR A 174 39.58 -0.04 13.28
CA THR A 174 39.89 -1.06 12.27
C THR A 174 41.34 -0.96 11.83
#